data_AF-A0A821PW40-F1
#
_entry.id   AF-A0A821PW40-F1
#
_cell.length_a   1.000
_cell.length_b   1.000
_cell.length_c   1.000
_cell.angle_alpha   90.00
_cell.angle_beta   90.00
_cell.angle_gamma   90.00
#
_symmetry.space_group_name_H-M   'P 1'
#
loop_
_entity.id
_entity.type
_entity.pdbx_description
1 polymer ?
#
loop_
_entity_poly.entity_id
_entity_poly.type
_entity_poly.pdbx_seq_one_letter_code
_entity_poly.pdbx_strand_id
1 'polypeptide(L)'
;YSIKLRVFKLAKSWQTLNRLMSIIGKSIGALGNLTVVLVIIIFIFAVVGMQLFGQKYEDKFGKNMPRWNFFDFFHSFMIVFRVLCGEWIESMWVCLECAGWPCIPFFLLTFIIGNLVILNLFLALLLASFSSNVLTEKEEEENKIAEAIDRIQRFYHFLIKFIVHFFDRKKQQTNIEENNTNENSLTATQKLISTFSVPTLYDLEQFNTSVVLSHDLLTTDEEIAMQTINKNSITSPSTWQSLHVPLDCCPTMISKHFSCCSKYVPKVIQERWTYLRSQAHWLVEHQVFEWLIIVSILASSATLALEDVHTRKNPKFTKILVILDKFFTVIFTAELILKWFAYGIKDYFSNGWNRLDFVIVVVSVLGTSLDTLGVADIPAFKSMRTLRALRPLKALSRFEGIRVVVNALFGAIPAIFNVLLVCLVFWLIFSIMGVQLFGGRFYKCVYVGTHDRVNISENVTNKIDCLNRNFTWENSRVNFDNVLSGYLALFQVATFKGWIEIMADASDVKEVDVQPEYEINVYILLYFVLFIIFGSFFTLNLFIGVVIDNFNQQKRMLSLPIDNSIRF
;
A
#
# COMPACT_ATOMS: atom_id res chain seq x y z
N TYR A 1 -12.35 29.42 12.71
CA TYR A 1 -11.36 28.54 13.37
C TYR A 1 -11.91 27.20 13.89
N SER A 2 -13.19 27.04 14.29
CA SER A 2 -13.72 25.82 14.95
C SER A 2 -14.00 24.58 14.06
N ILE A 3 -13.84 24.65 12.73
CA ILE A 3 -14.13 23.54 11.81
C ILE A 3 -12.92 22.60 11.58
N LYS A 4 -11.69 23.09 11.72
CA LYS A 4 -10.47 22.38 11.28
C LYS A 4 -10.09 21.15 12.13
N LEU A 5 -10.40 21.14 13.42
CA LEU A 5 -10.13 20.01 14.31
C LEU A 5 -11.30 19.01 14.43
N ARG A 6 -12.44 19.27 13.76
CA ARG A 6 -13.60 18.37 13.80
C ARG A 6 -13.37 17.07 13.02
N VAL A 7 -12.44 17.07 12.07
CA VAL A 7 -12.02 15.86 11.33
C VAL A 7 -11.46 14.81 12.30
N PHE A 8 -10.75 15.22 13.36
CA PHE A 8 -10.28 14.30 14.40
C PHE A 8 -11.42 13.67 15.23
N LYS A 9 -12.64 14.22 15.19
CA LYS A 9 -13.80 13.54 15.81
C LYS A 9 -14.20 12.28 15.05
N LEU A 10 -13.92 12.20 13.74
CA LEU A 10 -14.11 10.98 12.94
C LEU A 10 -13.18 9.84 13.41
N ALA A 11 -12.08 10.16 14.09
CA ALA A 11 -11.20 9.16 14.68
C ALA A 11 -11.93 8.32 15.74
N LYS A 12 -12.91 8.88 16.46
CA LYS A 12 -13.71 8.10 17.42
C LYS A 12 -14.62 7.07 16.76
N SER A 13 -15.12 7.36 15.56
CA SER A 13 -15.99 6.43 14.81
C SER A 13 -15.23 5.46 13.92
N TRP A 14 -13.99 5.79 13.54
CA TRP A 14 -13.19 4.98 12.62
C TRP A 14 -12.02 4.29 13.32
N GLN A 15 -12.14 2.98 13.51
CA GLN A 15 -11.16 2.17 14.25
C GLN A 15 -9.72 2.31 13.72
N THR A 16 -9.52 2.37 12.40
CA THR A 16 -8.18 2.53 11.79
C THR A 16 -7.53 3.87 12.14
N LEU A 17 -8.29 4.96 12.07
CA LEU A 17 -7.79 6.31 12.41
C LEU A 17 -7.54 6.44 13.93
N ASN A 18 -8.35 5.79 14.76
CA ASN A 18 -8.14 5.72 16.20
C ASN A 18 -6.85 4.97 16.55
N ARG A 19 -6.63 3.79 15.95
CA ARG A 19 -5.39 3.02 16.11
C ARG A 19 -4.19 3.86 15.71
N LEU A 20 -4.26 4.58 14.59
CA LEU A 20 -3.19 5.48 14.16
C LEU A 20 -2.91 6.63 15.13
N MET A 21 -3.95 7.32 15.63
CA MET A 21 -3.74 8.37 16.64
C MET A 21 -3.13 7.80 17.93
N SER A 22 -3.55 6.60 18.33
CA SER A 22 -2.94 5.92 19.48
C SER A 22 -1.48 5.55 19.22
N ILE A 23 -1.13 5.11 18.01
CA ILE A 23 0.26 4.80 17.64
C ILE A 23 1.09 6.07 17.68
N ILE A 24 0.67 7.14 17.00
CA ILE A 24 1.37 8.43 17.01
C ILE A 24 1.56 8.94 18.44
N GLY A 25 0.52 8.87 19.28
CA GLY A 25 0.59 9.29 20.68
C GLY A 25 1.59 8.45 21.51
N LYS A 26 1.54 7.12 21.39
CA LYS A 26 2.47 6.21 22.08
C LYS A 26 3.91 6.40 21.57
N SER A 27 4.10 6.59 20.27
CA SER A 27 5.40 6.84 19.63
C SER A 27 6.02 8.17 20.08
N ILE A 28 5.25 9.25 20.19
CA ILE A 28 5.75 10.55 20.68
C ILE A 28 6.23 10.44 22.14
N GLY A 29 5.51 9.67 22.98
CA GLY A 29 5.92 9.45 24.37
C GLY A 29 7.21 8.63 24.50
N ALA A 30 7.32 7.51 23.78
CA ALA A 30 8.48 6.63 23.85
C ALA A 30 9.74 7.19 23.15
N LEU A 31 9.55 8.02 22.12
CA LEU A 31 10.64 8.50 21.25
C LEU A 31 10.86 10.01 21.36
N GLY A 32 10.15 10.68 22.27
CA GLY A 32 10.28 12.11 22.53
C GLY A 32 11.72 12.51 22.82
N ASN A 33 12.47 11.67 23.54
CA ASN A 33 13.90 11.90 23.81
C ASN A 33 14.74 11.97 22.52
N LEU A 34 14.52 11.07 21.56
CA LEU A 34 15.23 11.09 20.28
C LEU A 34 14.80 12.26 19.40
N THR A 35 13.52 12.63 19.43
CA THR A 35 13.03 13.83 18.73
C THR A 35 13.64 15.11 19.30
N VAL A 36 13.78 15.20 20.63
CA VAL A 36 14.46 16.33 21.28
C VAL A 36 15.94 16.39 20.87
N VAL A 37 16.64 15.25 20.81
CA VAL A 37 18.02 15.20 20.31
C VAL A 37 18.12 15.72 18.87
N LEU A 38 17.20 15.33 17.99
CA LEU A 38 17.17 15.84 16.61
C LEU A 38 16.99 17.37 16.58
N VAL A 39 16.07 17.92 17.37
CA VAL A 39 15.85 19.38 17.45
C VAL A 39 17.10 20.09 17.99
N ILE A 40 17.75 19.54 19.01
CA ILE A 40 19.01 20.08 19.55
C ILE A 40 20.10 20.09 18.50
N ILE A 41 20.25 19.01 17.73
CA ILE A 41 21.26 18.92 16.67
C ILE A 41 21.01 19.95 15.58
N ILE A 42 19.75 20.10 15.12
CA ILE A 42 19.38 21.12 14.14
C ILE A 42 19.72 22.52 14.69
N PHE A 43 19.39 22.79 15.95
CA PHE A 43 19.68 24.05 16.59
C PHE A 43 21.20 24.34 16.66
N ILE A 44 22.00 23.35 17.07
CA ILE A 44 23.46 23.48 17.13
C ILE A 44 24.02 23.81 15.75
N PHE A 45 23.66 23.05 14.72
CA PHE A 45 24.18 23.29 13.36
C PHE A 45 23.71 24.61 12.77
N ALA A 46 22.50 25.07 13.09
CA ALA A 46 22.01 26.37 12.66
C ALA A 46 22.82 27.50 13.32
N VAL A 47 23.04 27.44 14.64
CA VAL A 47 23.85 28.45 15.34
C VAL A 47 25.31 28.42 14.85
N VAL A 48 25.91 27.23 14.69
CA VAL A 48 27.27 27.08 14.18
C VAL A 48 27.39 27.62 12.75
N GLY A 49 26.47 27.28 11.86
CA GLY A 49 26.47 27.77 10.48
C GLY A 49 26.34 29.29 10.39
N MET A 50 25.42 29.87 11.18
CA MET A 50 25.25 31.32 11.28
C MET A 50 26.51 32.02 11.78
N GLN A 51 27.13 31.51 12.86
CA GLN A 51 28.36 32.08 13.43
C GLN A 51 29.57 31.97 12.47
N LEU A 52 29.70 30.86 11.74
CA LEU A 52 30.85 30.64 10.85
C LEU A 52 30.74 31.36 9.50
N PHE A 53 29.53 31.48 8.96
CA PHE A 53 29.31 31.90 7.58
C PHE A 53 28.45 33.15 7.43
N GLY A 54 27.68 33.57 8.44
CA GLY A 54 26.71 34.67 8.33
C GLY A 54 27.30 35.98 7.82
N GLN A 55 28.39 36.46 8.45
CA GLN A 55 29.08 37.69 8.01
C GLN A 55 29.65 37.57 6.59
N LYS A 56 30.18 36.39 6.22
CA LYS A 56 30.76 36.17 4.88
C LYS A 56 29.70 36.21 3.78
N TYR A 57 28.47 35.81 4.10
CA TYR A 57 27.33 35.96 3.18
C TYR A 57 26.96 37.43 3.00
N GLU A 58 26.94 38.21 4.09
CA GLU A 58 26.69 39.65 4.04
C GLU A 58 27.76 40.38 3.23
N ASP A 59 29.04 40.10 3.50
CA ASP A 59 30.18 40.72 2.80
C ASP A 59 30.16 40.48 1.29
N LYS A 60 29.74 39.28 0.88
CA LYS A 60 29.74 38.89 -0.54
C LYS A 60 28.50 39.36 -1.30
N PHE A 61 27.32 39.18 -0.72
CA PHE A 61 26.06 39.42 -1.45
C PHE A 61 25.39 40.74 -1.10
N GLY A 62 25.69 41.31 0.08
CA GLY A 62 25.06 42.53 0.58
C GLY A 62 23.54 42.46 0.47
N LYS A 63 22.96 43.33 -0.38
CA LYS A 63 21.51 43.42 -0.60
C LYS A 63 20.93 42.32 -1.50
N ASN A 64 21.75 41.64 -2.30
CA ASN A 64 21.30 40.59 -3.23
C ASN A 64 21.53 39.20 -2.63
N MET A 65 21.10 39.01 -1.38
CA MET A 65 21.32 37.77 -0.65
C MET A 65 20.51 36.62 -1.27
N PRO A 66 21.09 35.41 -1.42
CA PRO A 66 20.32 34.25 -1.84
C PRO A 66 19.26 33.92 -0.78
N ARG A 67 18.10 33.41 -1.24
CA ARG A 67 16.99 32.99 -0.37
C ARG A 67 17.41 31.99 0.71
N TRP A 68 18.35 31.12 0.36
CA TRP A 68 18.96 30.18 1.29
C TRP A 68 20.32 30.73 1.69
N ASN A 69 20.40 31.30 2.89
CA ASN A 69 21.63 31.91 3.42
C ASN A 69 21.84 31.58 4.91
N PHE A 70 23.02 31.94 5.44
CA PHE A 70 23.40 31.77 6.84
C PHE A 70 23.38 33.08 7.64
N PHE A 71 22.78 34.15 7.12
CA PHE A 71 22.84 35.47 7.76
C PHE A 71 22.09 35.49 9.09
N ASP A 72 20.85 35.03 9.08
CA ASP A 72 20.00 34.96 10.26
C ASP A 72 19.80 33.52 10.74
N PHE A 73 19.40 33.40 12.01
CA PHE A 73 19.12 32.09 12.63
C PHE A 73 18.04 31.30 11.86
N PHE A 74 16.96 31.96 11.41
CA PHE A 74 15.86 31.26 10.74
C PHE A 74 16.28 30.74 9.35
N HIS A 75 16.97 31.54 8.55
CA HIS A 75 17.51 31.10 7.25
C HIS A 75 18.55 29.99 7.43
N SER A 76 19.41 30.10 8.44
CA SER A 76 20.37 29.04 8.76
C SER A 76 19.68 27.74 9.19
N PHE A 77 18.65 27.83 10.05
CA PHE A 77 17.79 26.70 10.41
C PHE A 77 17.17 26.04 9.17
N MET A 78 16.65 26.84 8.24
CA MET A 78 16.06 26.34 7.01
C MET A 78 17.07 25.67 6.08
N ILE A 79 18.32 26.15 6.00
CA ILE A 79 19.41 25.43 5.29
C ILE A 79 19.69 24.08 5.95
N VAL A 80 19.87 24.05 7.27
CA VAL A 80 20.15 22.80 7.99
C VAL A 80 19.00 21.81 7.80
N PHE A 81 17.76 22.27 7.92
CA PHE A 81 16.57 21.46 7.64
C PHE A 81 16.55 20.93 6.21
N ARG A 82 16.91 21.75 5.22
CA ARG A 82 17.02 21.35 3.80
C ARG A 82 18.11 20.28 3.58
N VAL A 83 19.25 20.40 4.26
CA VAL A 83 20.34 19.40 4.24
C VAL A 83 19.85 18.05 4.77
N LEU A 84 19.08 18.06 5.87
CA LEU A 84 18.48 16.86 6.46
C LEU A 84 17.42 16.21 5.56
N CYS A 85 16.76 16.98 4.68
CA CYS A 85 15.86 16.45 3.66
C CYS A 85 16.61 15.85 2.45
N GLY A 86 17.95 15.89 2.46
CA GLY A 86 18.80 15.30 1.42
C GLY A 86 19.31 16.30 0.37
N GLU A 87 18.92 17.58 0.45
CA GLU A 87 19.36 18.62 -0.49
C GLU A 87 20.46 19.50 0.10
N TRP A 88 21.70 19.04 0.03
CA TRP A 88 22.83 19.77 0.63
C TRP A 88 23.77 20.41 -0.40
N ILE A 89 23.81 19.86 -1.62
CA ILE A 89 24.85 20.21 -2.59
C ILE A 89 24.73 21.64 -3.11
N GLU A 90 23.52 22.13 -3.43
CA GLU A 90 23.31 23.48 -3.96
C GLU A 90 23.67 24.56 -2.92
N SER A 91 23.18 24.41 -1.68
CA SER A 91 23.51 25.31 -0.57
C SER A 91 25.01 25.28 -0.24
N MET A 92 25.66 24.13 -0.39
CA MET A 92 27.11 24.00 -0.21
C MET A 92 27.88 24.77 -1.28
N TRP A 93 27.48 24.70 -2.55
CA TRP A 93 28.15 25.45 -3.62
C TRP A 93 28.09 26.96 -3.38
N VAL A 94 26.92 27.48 -2.99
CA VAL A 94 26.76 28.91 -2.63
C VAL A 94 27.65 29.27 -1.44
N CYS A 95 27.71 28.43 -0.41
CA CYS A 95 28.59 28.63 0.74
C CYS A 95 30.07 28.64 0.35
N LEU A 96 30.50 27.67 -0.47
CA LEU A 96 31.89 27.53 -0.94
C LEU A 96 32.35 28.78 -1.67
N GLU A 97 31.46 29.37 -2.46
CA GLU A 97 31.71 30.62 -3.17
C GLU A 97 31.94 31.80 -2.21
N CYS A 98 31.38 31.78 -1.00
CA CYS A 98 31.48 32.86 -0.01
C CYS A 98 32.64 32.67 0.97
N ALA A 99 32.76 31.46 1.52
CA ALA A 99 33.59 31.19 2.68
C ALA A 99 34.74 30.22 2.42
N GLY A 100 34.83 29.67 1.19
CA GLY A 100 35.86 28.74 0.77
C GLY A 100 35.69 27.34 1.35
N TRP A 101 36.79 26.60 1.40
CA TRP A 101 36.82 25.17 1.73
C TRP A 101 36.18 24.76 3.08
N PRO A 102 36.08 25.58 4.16
CA PRO A 102 35.46 25.16 5.42
C PRO A 102 33.97 24.82 5.31
N CYS A 103 33.28 25.24 4.24
CA CYS A 103 31.89 24.84 3.99
C CYS A 103 31.75 23.34 3.75
N ILE A 104 32.72 22.71 3.08
CA ILE A 104 32.66 21.28 2.72
C ILE A 104 32.55 20.39 3.98
N PRO A 105 33.48 20.46 4.96
CA PRO A 105 33.37 19.65 6.16
C PRO A 105 32.12 19.98 6.98
N PHE A 106 31.67 21.25 7.03
CA PHE A 106 30.43 21.62 7.73
C PHE A 106 29.20 20.93 7.14
N PHE A 107 28.98 21.03 5.82
CA PHE A 107 27.82 20.42 5.16
C PHE A 107 27.87 18.90 5.21
N LEU A 108 29.05 18.30 5.01
CA LEU A 108 29.23 16.85 5.07
C LEU A 108 28.97 16.31 6.49
N LEU A 109 29.48 16.98 7.52
CA LEU A 109 29.26 16.57 8.91
C LEU A 109 27.79 16.77 9.32
N THR A 110 27.15 17.86 8.90
CA THR A 110 25.71 18.09 9.11
C THR A 110 24.88 16.98 8.45
N PHE A 111 25.20 16.62 7.21
CA PHE A 111 24.50 15.56 6.46
C PHE A 111 24.69 14.19 7.12
N ILE A 112 25.93 13.81 7.47
CA ILE A 112 26.21 12.50 8.06
C ILE A 112 25.60 12.37 9.46
N ILE A 113 25.87 13.31 10.37
CA ILE A 113 25.37 13.24 11.75
C ILE A 113 23.85 13.37 11.76
N GLY A 114 23.33 14.33 10.98
CA GLY A 114 21.91 14.57 10.85
C GLY A 114 21.14 13.35 10.35
N ASN A 115 21.57 12.76 9.23
CA ASN A 115 20.90 11.60 8.67
C ASN A 115 21.11 10.33 9.49
N LEU A 116 22.24 10.19 10.19
CA LEU A 116 22.41 9.10 11.15
C LEU A 116 21.35 9.16 12.25
N VAL A 117 21.09 10.35 12.80
CA VAL A 117 20.08 10.54 13.85
C VAL A 117 18.68 10.37 13.29
N ILE A 118 18.37 10.91 12.11
CA ILE A 118 17.07 10.70 11.45
C ILE A 118 16.83 9.22 11.16
N LEU A 119 17.84 8.49 10.66
CA LEU A 119 17.75 7.06 10.40
C LEU A 119 17.51 6.28 11.70
N ASN A 120 18.21 6.62 12.77
CA ASN A 120 18.02 5.98 14.08
C ASN A 120 16.62 6.27 14.65
N LEU A 121 16.12 7.50 14.51
CA LEU A 121 14.74 7.84 14.89
C LEU A 121 13.72 7.07 14.05
N PHE A 122 13.94 6.98 12.74
CA PHE A 122 13.10 6.23 11.80
C PHE A 122 13.05 4.74 12.16
N LEU A 123 14.21 4.11 12.35
CA LEU A 123 14.31 2.69 12.74
C LEU A 123 13.64 2.44 14.10
N ALA A 124 13.86 3.33 15.08
CA ALA A 124 13.26 3.20 16.39
C ALA A 124 11.72 3.31 16.34
N LEU A 125 11.18 4.24 15.55
CA LEU A 125 9.74 4.37 15.29
C LEU A 125 9.15 3.10 14.68
N LEU A 126 9.82 2.60 13.64
CA LEU A 126 9.39 1.42 12.90
C LEU A 126 9.42 0.17 13.79
N LEU A 127 10.48 -0.04 14.57
CA LEU A 127 10.58 -1.16 15.53
C LEU A 127 9.53 -1.06 16.64
N ALA A 128 9.29 0.14 17.18
CA ALA A 128 8.25 0.37 18.17
C ALA A 128 6.86 0.06 17.62
N SER A 129 6.59 0.42 16.35
CA SER A 129 5.32 0.11 15.69
C SER A 129 5.07 -1.41 15.57
N PHE A 130 6.10 -2.19 15.25
CA PHE A 130 6.00 -3.66 15.20
C PHE A 130 5.78 -4.28 16.56
N SER A 131 6.49 -3.80 17.59
CA SER A 131 6.29 -4.29 18.95
C SER A 131 4.86 -3.99 19.41
N SER A 132 4.29 -2.84 19.03
CA SER A 132 2.93 -2.49 19.41
C SER A 132 1.86 -3.40 18.81
N ASN A 133 2.01 -3.84 17.55
CA ASN A 133 1.06 -4.78 16.94
C ASN A 133 1.04 -6.13 17.67
N VAL A 134 2.23 -6.65 18.02
CA VAL A 134 2.37 -7.89 18.79
C VAL A 134 1.76 -7.75 20.19
N LEU A 135 1.95 -6.60 20.84
CA LEU A 135 1.36 -6.32 22.15
C LEU A 135 -0.16 -6.20 22.08
N THR A 136 -0.72 -5.56 21.03
CA THR A 136 -2.17 -5.46 20.88
C THR A 136 -2.84 -6.78 20.56
N GLU A 137 -2.20 -7.67 19.80
CA GLU A 137 -2.72 -9.03 19.57
C GLU A 137 -2.76 -9.83 20.88
N LYS A 138 -1.68 -9.75 21.69
CA LYS A 138 -1.62 -10.37 23.01
C LYS A 138 -2.65 -9.79 23.98
N GLU A 139 -2.79 -8.47 24.07
CA GLU A 139 -3.81 -7.82 24.91
C GLU A 139 -5.23 -8.20 24.47
N GLU A 140 -5.49 -8.37 23.16
CA GLU A 140 -6.81 -8.77 22.67
C GLU A 140 -7.12 -10.25 22.99
N GLU A 141 -6.12 -11.14 22.92
CA GLU A 141 -6.27 -12.53 23.37
C GLU A 141 -6.46 -12.62 24.89
N GLU A 142 -5.65 -11.90 25.68
CA GLU A 142 -5.79 -11.84 27.14
C GLU A 142 -7.16 -11.30 27.56
N ASN A 143 -7.67 -10.26 26.89
CA ASN A 143 -9.00 -9.71 27.15
C ASN A 143 -10.12 -10.70 26.76
N LYS A 144 -9.99 -11.44 25.66
CA LYS A 144 -10.94 -12.49 25.27
C LYS A 144 -10.96 -13.64 26.28
N ILE A 145 -9.79 -14.04 26.78
CA ILE A 145 -9.65 -15.07 27.82
C ILE A 145 -10.27 -14.56 29.13
N ALA A 146 -9.99 -13.32 29.53
CA ALA A 146 -10.58 -12.71 30.71
C ALA A 146 -12.11 -12.62 30.61
N GLU A 147 -12.66 -12.22 29.45
CA GLU A 147 -14.11 -12.18 29.22
C GLU A 147 -14.74 -13.58 29.24
N ALA A 148 -14.06 -14.60 28.70
CA ALA A 148 -14.50 -15.98 28.74
C ALA A 148 -14.52 -16.52 30.18
N ILE A 149 -13.48 -16.25 30.97
CA ILE A 149 -13.41 -16.62 32.40
C ILE A 149 -14.54 -15.95 33.18
N ASP A 150 -14.77 -14.65 32.97
CA ASP A 150 -15.83 -13.90 33.63
C ASP A 150 -17.25 -14.42 33.25
N ARG A 151 -17.45 -14.87 32.01
CA ARG A 151 -18.69 -15.59 31.61
C ARG A 151 -18.86 -16.92 32.35
N ILE A 152 -17.80 -17.71 32.49
CA ILE A 152 -17.82 -18.98 33.23
C ILE A 152 -18.10 -18.73 34.72
N GLN A 153 -17.48 -17.71 35.30
CA GLN A 153 -17.66 -17.34 36.70
C GLN A 153 -19.10 -16.89 37.00
N ARG A 154 -19.73 -16.13 36.09
CA ARG A 154 -21.17 -15.80 36.18
C ARG A 154 -22.06 -17.04 36.11
N PHE A 155 -21.76 -17.98 35.21
CA PHE A 155 -22.52 -19.23 35.08
C PHE A 155 -22.41 -20.09 36.33
N TYR A 156 -21.21 -20.20 36.90
CA TYR A 156 -20.98 -20.92 38.15
C TYR A 156 -21.75 -20.29 39.32
N HIS A 157 -21.73 -18.96 39.45
CA HIS A 157 -22.50 -18.26 40.48
C HIS A 157 -24.03 -18.44 40.31
N PHE A 158 -24.51 -18.48 39.06
CA PHE A 158 -25.90 -18.83 38.75
C PHE A 158 -26.24 -20.26 39.17
N LEU A 159 -25.38 -21.24 38.88
CA LEU A 159 -25.53 -22.64 39.28
C LEU A 159 -25.59 -22.82 40.80
N ILE A 160 -24.70 -22.16 41.55
CA ILE A 160 -24.74 -22.19 43.02
C ILE A 160 -26.06 -21.61 43.52
N LYS A 161 -26.48 -20.44 43.04
CA LYS A 161 -27.77 -19.83 43.43
C LYS A 161 -28.95 -20.74 43.09
N PHE A 162 -28.91 -21.40 41.94
CA PHE A 162 -29.93 -22.34 41.51
C PHE A 162 -30.00 -23.57 42.43
N ILE A 163 -28.84 -24.15 42.77
CA ILE A 163 -28.74 -25.31 43.68
C ILE A 163 -29.19 -24.93 45.10
N VAL A 164 -28.75 -23.79 45.64
CA VAL A 164 -29.17 -23.29 46.96
C VAL A 164 -30.68 -23.10 47.00
N HIS A 165 -31.26 -22.43 46.00
CA HIS A 165 -32.71 -22.24 45.90
C HIS A 165 -33.47 -23.57 45.74
N PHE A 166 -32.89 -24.56 45.06
CA PHE A 166 -33.50 -25.89 44.92
C PHE A 166 -33.46 -26.69 46.23
N PHE A 167 -32.37 -26.61 46.99
CA PHE A 167 -32.27 -27.24 48.32
C PHE A 167 -33.15 -26.55 49.36
N ASP A 168 -33.28 -25.22 49.32
CA ASP A 168 -34.21 -24.49 50.21
C ASP A 168 -35.67 -24.89 49.94
N ARG A 169 -36.03 -25.11 48.66
CA ARG A 169 -37.34 -25.67 48.29
C ARG A 169 -37.56 -27.09 48.81
N LYS A 170 -36.53 -27.96 48.78
CA LYS A 170 -36.64 -29.31 49.36
C LYS A 170 -36.77 -29.28 50.89
N LYS A 171 -36.09 -28.35 51.57
CA LYS A 171 -36.16 -28.21 53.04
C LYS A 171 -37.53 -27.72 53.53
N GLN A 172 -38.24 -26.93 52.73
CA GLN A 172 -39.65 -26.59 53.01
C GLN A 172 -40.61 -27.77 52.80
N GLN A 173 -40.24 -28.79 52.02
CA GLN A 173 -41.06 -29.99 51.82
C GLN A 173 -40.84 -31.07 52.90
N THR A 174 -39.70 -31.09 53.59
CA THR A 174 -39.39 -32.09 54.64
C THR A 174 -39.64 -31.62 56.08
N ASN A 175 -39.99 -30.35 56.32
CA ASN A 175 -40.25 -29.81 57.68
C ASN A 175 -41.75 -29.72 58.04
N ILE A 176 -42.54 -30.77 57.76
CA ILE A 176 -43.90 -30.93 58.32
C ILE A 176 -43.96 -31.95 59.48
N GLU A 177 -42.95 -32.80 59.68
CA GLU A 177 -42.94 -33.75 60.80
C GLU A 177 -41.57 -33.80 61.48
N GLU A 178 -41.44 -33.04 62.57
CA GLU A 178 -41.08 -33.53 63.91
C GLU A 178 -40.48 -32.41 64.77
N ASN A 179 -41.09 -32.24 65.94
CA ASN A 179 -40.70 -31.34 67.02
C ASN A 179 -40.06 -32.15 68.14
N ASN A 180 -39.11 -31.53 68.84
CA ASN A 180 -38.57 -31.83 70.19
C ASN A 180 -37.45 -32.88 70.32
N THR A 181 -36.19 -32.44 70.45
CA THR A 181 -35.41 -32.38 71.71
C THR A 181 -33.92 -32.06 71.43
N ASN A 182 -33.28 -31.36 72.37
CA ASN A 182 -31.91 -30.80 72.37
C ASN A 182 -30.83 -31.86 72.00
N GLU A 183 -29.68 -31.59 71.37
CA GLU A 183 -28.62 -30.63 71.69
C GLU A 183 -27.58 -30.66 70.52
N ASN A 184 -26.82 -29.57 70.32
CA ASN A 184 -25.57 -29.47 69.53
C ASN A 184 -25.59 -29.78 68.02
N SER A 185 -25.74 -28.74 67.18
CA SER A 185 -24.90 -28.53 65.98
C SER A 185 -25.19 -27.19 65.30
N LEU A 186 -24.74 -26.10 65.92
CA LEU A 186 -24.26 -24.99 65.10
C LEU A 186 -23.05 -25.52 64.30
N THR A 187 -22.96 -25.18 63.00
CA THR A 187 -21.77 -25.29 62.11
C THR A 187 -21.61 -26.50 61.16
N ALA A 188 -22.65 -26.93 60.44
CA ALA A 188 -22.45 -27.73 59.20
C ALA A 188 -22.59 -26.90 57.91
N THR A 189 -23.59 -26.03 57.83
CA THR A 189 -23.85 -25.20 56.63
C THR A 189 -22.88 -24.02 56.47
N GLN A 190 -22.40 -23.46 57.57
CA GLN A 190 -21.41 -22.36 57.55
C GLN A 190 -19.98 -22.85 57.25
N LYS A 191 -19.71 -24.16 57.46
CA LYS A 191 -18.39 -24.77 57.25
C LYS A 191 -18.18 -25.27 55.82
N LEU A 192 -19.25 -25.63 55.12
CA LEU A 192 -19.23 -26.01 53.70
C LEU A 192 -19.05 -24.81 52.75
N ILE A 193 -19.51 -23.62 53.14
CA ILE A 193 -19.34 -22.40 52.33
C ILE A 193 -17.91 -21.83 52.48
N SER A 194 -17.22 -22.09 53.60
CA SER A 194 -15.84 -21.63 53.82
C SER A 194 -14.75 -22.58 53.29
N THR A 195 -15.11 -23.73 52.70
CA THR A 195 -14.14 -24.70 52.14
C THR A 195 -14.00 -24.65 50.62
N PHE A 196 -14.82 -23.85 49.92
CA PHE A 196 -14.71 -23.67 48.47
C PHE A 196 -14.19 -22.27 48.14
N SER A 197 -12.88 -22.11 48.18
CA SER A 197 -12.20 -20.94 47.62
C SER A 197 -12.16 -21.02 46.09
N VAL A 198 -12.56 -19.93 45.42
CA VAL A 198 -12.44 -19.74 43.97
C VAL A 198 -10.95 -19.66 43.61
N PRO A 199 -10.47 -20.29 42.52
CA PRO A 199 -9.09 -20.14 42.09
C PRO A 199 -8.82 -18.67 41.71
N THR A 200 -7.74 -18.09 42.23
CA THR A 200 -7.25 -16.80 41.77
C THR A 200 -6.44 -16.96 40.49
N LEU A 201 -6.17 -15.86 39.77
CA LEU A 201 -5.41 -15.88 38.49
C LEU A 201 -4.06 -16.62 38.60
N TYR A 202 -3.49 -16.67 39.81
CA TYR A 202 -2.24 -17.37 40.14
C TYR A 202 -2.40 -18.91 40.19
N ASP A 203 -3.59 -19.40 40.51
CA ASP A 203 -3.87 -20.84 40.67
C ASP A 203 -4.12 -21.55 39.31
N LEU A 204 -4.47 -20.80 38.27
CA LEU A 204 -4.68 -21.34 36.91
C LEU A 204 -3.38 -21.46 36.10
N GLU A 205 -2.32 -20.73 36.46
CA GLU A 205 -0.98 -20.88 35.85
C GLU A 205 -0.35 -22.25 36.19
N GLN A 206 -0.66 -22.84 37.35
CA GLN A 206 -0.18 -24.17 37.72
C GLN A 206 -0.98 -25.33 37.12
N PHE A 207 -2.24 -25.10 36.69
CA PHE A 207 -3.03 -26.16 36.07
C PHE A 207 -2.61 -26.44 34.63
N ASN A 208 -2.12 -25.41 33.92
CA ASN A 208 -1.71 -25.52 32.51
C ASN A 208 -0.41 -26.34 32.31
N THR A 209 0.41 -26.50 33.36
CA THR A 209 1.60 -27.38 33.34
C THR A 209 1.28 -28.85 33.58
N SER A 210 0.05 -29.20 34.03
CA SER A 210 -0.36 -30.58 34.27
C SER A 210 -1.12 -31.24 33.09
N VAL A 211 -1.73 -30.43 32.22
CA VAL A 211 -2.45 -30.91 31.01
C VAL A 211 -1.51 -31.20 29.84
N VAL A 212 -0.29 -30.63 29.85
CA VAL A 212 0.75 -30.91 28.84
C VAL A 212 1.47 -32.25 29.07
N LEU A 213 1.27 -32.91 30.22
CA LEU A 213 1.99 -34.14 30.61
C LEU A 213 1.17 -35.44 30.49
N SER A 214 0.00 -35.41 29.83
CA SER A 214 -0.88 -36.59 29.69
C SER A 214 -1.23 -36.97 28.24
N HIS A 215 -0.48 -36.46 27.24
CA HIS A 215 -0.60 -36.90 25.85
C HIS A 215 0.60 -37.69 25.30
N ASP A 216 1.60 -37.98 26.14
CA ASP A 216 2.78 -38.79 25.82
C ASP A 216 2.76 -40.13 26.58
N LEU A 217 1.80 -41.01 26.28
CA LEU A 217 1.86 -42.42 26.71
C LEU A 217 0.83 -43.29 25.99
N LEU A 218 0.97 -43.41 24.67
CA LEU A 218 0.48 -44.57 23.92
C LEU A 218 1.07 -44.54 22.52
N THR A 219 2.24 -45.17 22.35
CA THR A 219 2.62 -46.05 21.22
C THR A 219 4.13 -46.28 21.22
N THR A 220 4.57 -47.26 21.99
CA THR A 220 5.79 -48.02 21.67
C THR A 220 5.52 -49.45 22.09
N ASP A 221 5.31 -50.32 21.09
CA ASP A 221 5.69 -51.73 21.05
C ASP A 221 4.83 -52.44 20.02
N GLU A 222 5.28 -52.43 18.76
CA GLU A 222 5.23 -53.56 17.81
C GLU A 222 5.79 -53.13 16.43
N GLU A 223 7.07 -52.76 16.40
CA GLU A 223 7.90 -53.00 15.22
C GLU A 223 8.97 -54.00 15.66
N ILE A 224 8.77 -55.28 15.31
CA ILE A 224 9.77 -56.27 14.86
C ILE A 224 8.97 -57.53 14.50
N ALA A 225 8.55 -57.62 13.23
CA ALA A 225 8.48 -58.87 12.46
C ALA A 225 7.89 -58.59 11.06
N MET A 226 8.50 -59.23 10.06
CA MET A 226 8.08 -59.30 8.65
C MET A 226 8.51 -58.16 7.72
N GLN A 227 9.82 -57.93 7.66
CA GLN A 227 10.48 -57.83 6.35
C GLN A 227 10.63 -59.23 5.76
N THR A 228 9.62 -59.71 5.04
CA THR A 228 9.77 -60.59 3.87
C THR A 228 8.38 -60.93 3.37
N ILE A 229 8.02 -60.55 2.15
CA ILE A 229 7.38 -61.41 1.15
C ILE A 229 7.00 -60.58 -0.10
N ASN A 230 7.57 -61.03 -1.22
CA ASN A 230 7.17 -60.83 -2.61
C ASN A 230 7.21 -59.45 -3.28
N LYS A 231 8.39 -59.18 -3.84
CA LYS A 231 8.50 -58.86 -5.27
C LYS A 231 7.99 -60.05 -6.12
N ASN A 232 7.26 -59.72 -7.19
CA ASN A 232 6.92 -60.53 -8.38
C ASN A 232 5.56 -61.23 -8.41
N SER A 233 4.57 -60.57 -9.03
CA SER A 233 3.66 -61.16 -10.03
C SER A 233 2.94 -60.01 -10.78
N ILE A 234 3.29 -59.71 -12.04
CA ILE A 234 2.68 -60.20 -13.30
C ILE A 234 1.70 -59.17 -13.92
N THR A 235 2.07 -58.71 -15.14
CA THR A 235 1.28 -58.23 -16.30
C THR A 235 0.50 -56.89 -16.31
N SER A 236 1.05 -55.91 -17.05
CA SER A 236 0.49 -55.24 -18.27
C SER A 236 -0.85 -54.44 -18.21
N PRO A 237 -1.11 -53.51 -19.16
CA PRO A 237 -1.56 -52.14 -18.87
C PRO A 237 -3.05 -51.91 -19.14
N SER A 238 -3.78 -51.29 -18.20
CA SER A 238 -5.07 -50.64 -18.51
C SER A 238 -5.59 -49.81 -17.33
N THR A 239 -5.26 -48.53 -17.31
CA THR A 239 -5.99 -47.55 -16.46
C THR A 239 -5.92 -46.15 -17.08
N TRP A 240 -6.41 -46.03 -18.31
CA TRP A 240 -6.95 -44.76 -18.79
C TRP A 240 -8.41 -44.66 -18.36
N GLN A 241 -8.66 -44.51 -17.06
CA GLN A 241 -10.03 -44.36 -16.57
C GLN A 241 -10.10 -43.50 -15.31
N SER A 242 -9.82 -42.22 -15.50
CA SER A 242 -10.37 -41.10 -14.72
C SER A 242 -9.92 -39.76 -15.31
N LEU A 243 -10.11 -39.58 -16.63
CA LEU A 243 -10.04 -38.24 -17.20
C LEU A 243 -11.39 -37.57 -16.93
N HIS A 244 -11.42 -36.63 -15.99
CA HIS A 244 -12.54 -35.73 -15.76
C HIS A 244 -13.04 -35.18 -17.10
N VAL A 245 -14.25 -35.58 -17.51
CA VAL A 245 -14.92 -35.00 -18.68
C VAL A 245 -15.45 -33.63 -18.24
N PRO A 246 -14.97 -32.50 -18.78
CA PRO A 246 -15.52 -31.21 -18.43
C PRO A 246 -16.95 -31.10 -18.97
N LEU A 247 -17.91 -30.86 -18.07
CA LEU A 247 -19.26 -30.39 -18.42
C LEU A 247 -19.12 -28.99 -19.04
N ASP A 248 -19.12 -28.90 -20.37
CA ASP A 248 -19.60 -27.71 -21.09
C ASP A 248 -19.81 -28.05 -22.57
N CYS A 249 -20.64 -29.06 -22.83
CA CYS A 249 -21.37 -29.11 -24.10
C CYS A 249 -22.66 -28.29 -23.90
N CYS A 250 -22.59 -27.00 -24.23
CA CYS A 250 -23.65 -25.97 -24.19
C CYS A 250 -23.94 -25.31 -22.82
N PRO A 251 -23.89 -23.96 -22.71
CA PRO A 251 -24.44 -23.24 -21.56
C PRO A 251 -25.92 -23.59 -21.41
N THR A 252 -26.34 -23.95 -20.20
CA THR A 252 -27.73 -24.31 -19.84
C THR A 252 -28.77 -23.21 -20.13
N MET A 253 -28.32 -22.00 -20.48
CA MET A 253 -29.17 -20.90 -20.95
C MET A 253 -29.61 -21.04 -22.41
N ILE A 254 -28.81 -21.66 -23.28
CA ILE A 254 -29.13 -21.82 -24.71
C ILE A 254 -30.08 -23.02 -24.94
N SER A 255 -29.99 -24.05 -24.10
CA SER A 255 -30.88 -25.22 -24.16
C SER A 255 -32.33 -24.92 -23.79
N LYS A 256 -32.59 -23.83 -23.05
CA LYS A 256 -33.95 -23.36 -22.73
C LYS A 256 -34.63 -22.62 -23.89
N HIS A 257 -33.87 -22.08 -24.84
CA HIS A 257 -34.43 -21.24 -25.91
C HIS A 257 -34.45 -21.93 -27.27
N PHE A 258 -33.55 -22.88 -27.53
CA PHE A 258 -33.56 -23.72 -28.72
C PHE A 258 -33.78 -25.20 -28.35
N SER A 259 -35.02 -25.68 -28.51
CA SER A 259 -35.41 -27.08 -28.27
C SER A 259 -34.68 -28.11 -29.16
N CYS A 260 -33.91 -27.65 -30.15
CA CYS A 260 -33.15 -28.51 -31.05
C CYS A 260 -31.78 -28.95 -30.48
N CYS A 261 -31.27 -28.30 -29.43
CA CYS A 261 -29.97 -28.62 -28.83
C CYS A 261 -30.03 -29.63 -27.66
N SER A 262 -31.23 -30.02 -27.22
CA SER A 262 -31.41 -31.06 -26.17
C SER A 262 -31.52 -32.48 -26.74
N LYS A 263 -31.51 -32.64 -28.06
CA LYS A 263 -31.67 -33.93 -28.74
C LYS A 263 -30.30 -34.53 -29.02
N TYR A 264 -29.99 -35.64 -28.34
CA TYR A 264 -28.98 -36.65 -28.67
C TYR A 264 -27.91 -36.16 -29.65
N VAL A 265 -26.82 -35.57 -29.13
CA VAL A 265 -25.60 -35.43 -29.92
C VAL A 265 -25.18 -36.86 -30.28
N PRO A 266 -25.09 -37.24 -31.56
CA PRO A 266 -24.72 -38.61 -31.91
C PRO A 266 -23.33 -38.90 -31.33
N LYS A 267 -23.16 -40.07 -30.68
CA LYS A 267 -21.91 -40.47 -29.99
C LYS A 267 -20.66 -40.21 -30.83
N VAL A 268 -20.74 -40.42 -32.15
CA VAL A 268 -19.66 -40.17 -33.12
C VAL A 268 -19.21 -38.70 -33.16
N ILE A 269 -20.14 -37.74 -33.08
CA ILE A 269 -19.80 -36.30 -33.05
C ILE A 269 -19.18 -35.93 -31.71
N GLN A 270 -19.67 -36.53 -30.61
CA GLN A 270 -19.14 -36.30 -29.27
C GLN A 270 -17.72 -36.88 -29.10
N GLU A 271 -17.47 -38.07 -29.62
CA GLU A 271 -16.13 -38.69 -29.62
C GLU A 271 -15.14 -37.89 -30.46
N ARG A 272 -15.53 -37.44 -31.66
CA ARG A 272 -14.70 -36.56 -32.50
C ARG A 272 -14.43 -35.22 -31.84
N TRP A 273 -15.43 -34.60 -31.22
CA TRP A 273 -15.27 -33.33 -30.50
C TRP A 273 -14.31 -33.46 -29.31
N THR A 274 -14.46 -34.52 -28.53
CA THR A 274 -13.60 -34.80 -27.37
C THR A 274 -12.17 -35.09 -27.80
N TYR A 275 -11.98 -35.83 -28.90
CA TYR A 275 -10.66 -36.07 -29.50
C TYR A 275 -9.99 -34.76 -29.95
N LEU A 276 -10.71 -33.92 -30.72
CA LEU A 276 -10.18 -32.62 -31.17
C LEU A 276 -9.83 -31.69 -30.00
N ARG A 277 -10.65 -31.65 -28.95
CA ARG A 277 -10.38 -30.88 -27.73
C ARG A 277 -9.16 -31.40 -26.97
N SER A 278 -9.00 -32.72 -26.87
CA SER A 278 -7.82 -33.34 -26.25
C SER A 278 -6.53 -33.00 -27.02
N GLN A 279 -6.56 -33.02 -28.35
CA GLN A 279 -5.43 -32.60 -29.19
C GLN A 279 -5.12 -31.11 -29.02
N ALA A 280 -6.14 -30.25 -28.95
CA ALA A 280 -5.96 -28.83 -28.69
C ALA A 280 -5.33 -28.56 -27.30
N HIS A 281 -5.76 -29.30 -26.27
CA HIS A 281 -5.17 -29.23 -24.93
C HIS A 281 -3.69 -29.64 -24.94
N TRP A 282 -3.38 -30.77 -25.58
CA TRP A 282 -2.01 -31.24 -25.73
C TRP A 282 -1.12 -30.23 -26.47
N LEU A 283 -1.64 -29.58 -27.53
CA LEU A 283 -0.91 -28.56 -28.27
C LEU A 283 -0.64 -27.30 -27.43
N VAL A 284 -1.65 -26.82 -26.69
CA VAL A 284 -1.55 -25.59 -25.89
C VAL A 284 -0.58 -25.75 -24.71
N GLU A 285 -0.51 -26.94 -24.12
CA GLU A 285 0.41 -27.28 -23.03
C GLU A 285 1.82 -27.65 -23.51
N HIS A 286 2.01 -27.81 -24.81
CA HIS A 286 3.30 -28.21 -25.35
C HIS A 286 4.37 -27.11 -25.15
N GLN A 287 5.54 -27.47 -24.61
CA GLN A 287 6.61 -26.52 -24.29
C GLN A 287 7.09 -25.69 -25.49
N VAL A 288 7.15 -26.29 -26.68
CA VAL A 288 7.52 -25.55 -27.92
C VAL A 288 6.47 -24.50 -28.27
N PHE A 289 5.19 -24.79 -28.09
CA PHE A 289 4.12 -23.82 -28.34
C PHE A 289 4.22 -22.65 -27.36
N GLU A 290 4.47 -22.94 -26.08
CA GLU A 290 4.69 -21.92 -25.08
C GLU A 290 5.89 -21.01 -25.41
N TRP A 291 7.02 -21.59 -25.79
CA TRP A 291 8.21 -20.81 -26.19
C TRP A 291 7.95 -19.96 -27.44
N LEU A 292 7.26 -20.50 -28.45
CA LEU A 292 6.88 -19.75 -29.65
C LEU A 292 6.02 -18.51 -29.31
N ILE A 293 5.07 -18.66 -28.39
CA ILE A 293 4.24 -17.53 -27.94
C ILE A 293 5.09 -16.50 -27.17
N ILE A 294 6.00 -16.93 -26.30
CA ILE A 294 6.91 -16.03 -25.56
C ILE A 294 7.79 -15.23 -26.53
N VAL A 295 8.41 -15.89 -27.50
CA VAL A 295 9.21 -15.23 -28.54
C VAL A 295 8.38 -14.23 -29.34
N SER A 296 7.13 -14.59 -29.67
CA SER A 296 6.21 -13.69 -30.38
C SER A 296 5.83 -12.46 -29.54
N ILE A 297 5.67 -12.60 -28.21
CA ILE A 297 5.44 -11.47 -27.29
C ILE A 297 6.65 -10.54 -27.25
N LEU A 298 7.86 -11.11 -27.13
CA LEU A 298 9.09 -10.32 -27.10
C LEU A 298 9.33 -9.59 -28.42
N ALA A 299 9.14 -10.28 -29.56
CA ALA A 299 9.23 -9.67 -30.89
C ALA A 299 8.19 -8.56 -31.09
N SER A 300 6.94 -8.77 -30.66
CA SER A 300 5.90 -7.73 -30.71
C SER A 300 6.20 -6.54 -29.79
N SER A 301 6.92 -6.73 -28.70
CA SER A 301 7.32 -5.63 -27.80
C SER A 301 8.48 -4.85 -28.40
N ALA A 302 9.41 -5.54 -29.06
CA ALA A 302 10.51 -4.91 -29.79
C ALA A 302 10.02 -4.04 -30.95
N THR A 303 8.99 -4.47 -31.70
CA THR A 303 8.42 -3.64 -32.77
C THR A 303 7.81 -2.34 -32.25
N LEU A 304 7.23 -2.35 -31.04
CA LEU A 304 6.71 -1.13 -30.40
C LEU A 304 7.83 -0.15 -30.04
N ALA A 305 8.98 -0.66 -29.55
CA ALA A 305 10.14 0.17 -29.24
C ALA A 305 10.76 0.84 -30.48
N LEU A 306 10.55 0.25 -31.66
CA LEU A 306 11.00 0.81 -32.94
C LEU A 306 10.05 1.91 -33.48
N GLU A 307 8.86 2.10 -32.92
CA GLU A 307 7.95 3.19 -33.30
C GLU A 307 8.36 4.52 -32.62
N ASP A 308 9.29 5.26 -33.23
CA ASP A 308 9.73 6.57 -32.76
C ASP A 308 9.31 7.72 -33.70
N VAL A 309 9.68 8.96 -33.33
CA VAL A 309 9.39 10.16 -34.15
C VAL A 309 10.12 10.11 -35.50
N HIS A 310 11.30 9.50 -35.57
CA HIS A 310 12.10 9.43 -36.79
C HIS A 310 11.60 8.40 -37.80
N THR A 311 10.95 7.33 -37.33
CA THR A 311 10.35 6.27 -38.15
C THR A 311 9.32 6.81 -39.13
N ARG A 312 8.63 7.90 -38.78
CA ARG A 312 7.67 8.58 -39.68
C ARG A 312 8.32 9.11 -40.96
N LYS A 313 9.64 9.37 -40.96
CA LYS A 313 10.38 9.82 -42.16
C LYS A 313 10.55 8.70 -43.18
N ASN A 314 10.53 7.44 -42.75
CA ASN A 314 10.75 6.27 -43.61
C ASN A 314 9.42 5.51 -43.85
N PRO A 315 8.69 5.81 -44.95
CA PRO A 315 7.38 5.21 -45.20
C PRO A 315 7.45 3.71 -45.44
N LYS A 316 8.57 3.18 -45.95
CA LYS A 316 8.78 1.72 -46.12
C LYS A 316 8.85 1.01 -44.77
N PHE A 317 9.62 1.57 -43.83
CA PHE A 317 9.78 1.00 -42.49
C PHE A 317 8.45 1.03 -41.73
N THR A 318 7.74 2.17 -41.77
CA THR A 318 6.40 2.29 -41.18
C THR A 318 5.42 1.23 -41.71
N LYS A 319 5.42 0.95 -43.02
CA LYS A 319 4.58 -0.11 -43.61
C LYS A 319 4.94 -1.51 -43.08
N ILE A 320 6.24 -1.81 -42.96
CA ILE A 320 6.72 -3.10 -42.41
C ILE A 320 6.23 -3.28 -40.97
N LEU A 321 6.34 -2.24 -40.13
CA LEU A 321 5.89 -2.30 -38.73
C LEU A 321 4.38 -2.56 -38.64
N VAL A 322 3.58 -1.92 -39.50
CA VAL A 322 2.12 -2.16 -39.55
C VAL A 322 1.79 -3.60 -39.97
N ILE A 323 2.54 -4.17 -40.91
CA ILE A 323 2.35 -5.57 -41.34
C ILE A 323 2.70 -6.52 -40.20
N LEU A 324 3.82 -6.28 -39.51
CA LEU A 324 4.23 -7.08 -38.34
C LEU A 324 3.20 -7.00 -37.21
N ASP A 325 2.64 -5.83 -36.94
CA ASP A 325 1.59 -5.63 -35.93
C ASP A 325 0.33 -6.46 -36.24
N LYS A 326 -0.08 -6.51 -37.51
CA LYS A 326 -1.18 -7.37 -37.97
C LYS A 326 -0.85 -8.84 -37.78
N PHE A 327 0.37 -9.24 -38.16
CA PHE A 327 0.86 -10.61 -38.00
C PHE A 327 0.82 -11.08 -36.55
N PHE A 328 1.36 -10.30 -35.60
CA PHE A 328 1.32 -10.66 -34.18
C PHE A 328 -0.11 -10.68 -33.62
N THR A 329 -0.98 -9.76 -34.05
CA THR A 329 -2.39 -9.76 -33.65
C THR A 329 -3.11 -11.03 -34.08
N VAL A 330 -2.83 -11.52 -35.30
CA VAL A 330 -3.37 -12.80 -35.79
C VAL A 330 -2.86 -13.98 -34.95
N ILE A 331 -1.56 -14.03 -34.65
CA ILE A 331 -0.97 -15.09 -33.80
C ILE A 331 -1.66 -15.12 -32.43
N PHE A 332 -1.81 -13.97 -31.76
CA PHE A 332 -2.42 -13.92 -30.43
C PHE A 332 -3.93 -14.21 -30.45
N THR A 333 -4.61 -13.87 -31.55
CA THR A 333 -6.02 -14.24 -31.73
C THR A 333 -6.16 -15.75 -31.94
N ALA A 334 -5.27 -16.36 -32.72
CA ALA A 334 -5.24 -17.81 -32.91
C ALA A 334 -4.96 -18.54 -31.58
N GLU A 335 -4.02 -18.05 -30.77
CA GLU A 335 -3.76 -18.57 -29.42
C GLU A 335 -5.01 -18.51 -28.53
N LEU A 336 -5.73 -17.37 -28.52
CA LEU A 336 -6.96 -17.20 -27.75
C LEU A 336 -8.01 -18.23 -28.15
N ILE A 337 -8.24 -18.38 -29.45
CA ILE A 337 -9.22 -19.33 -30.00
C ILE A 337 -8.83 -20.76 -29.61
N LEU A 338 -7.55 -21.14 -29.75
CA LEU A 338 -7.05 -22.46 -29.33
C LEU A 338 -7.27 -22.71 -27.83
N LYS A 339 -7.02 -21.71 -26.97
CA LYS A 339 -7.28 -21.81 -25.52
C LYS A 339 -8.77 -21.96 -25.19
N TRP A 340 -9.65 -21.26 -25.90
CA TRP A 340 -11.10 -21.43 -25.74
C TRP A 340 -11.57 -22.83 -26.12
N PHE A 341 -11.05 -23.39 -27.21
CA PHE A 341 -11.34 -24.76 -27.61
C PHE A 341 -10.78 -25.80 -26.60
N ALA A 342 -9.55 -25.60 -26.12
CA ALA A 342 -8.87 -26.49 -25.19
C ALA A 342 -9.51 -26.49 -23.78
N TYR A 343 -9.55 -25.33 -23.12
CA TYR A 343 -10.04 -25.21 -21.74
C TYR A 343 -11.55 -25.04 -21.64
N GLY A 344 -12.20 -24.50 -22.66
CA GLY A 344 -13.61 -24.09 -22.59
C GLY A 344 -13.78 -22.70 -21.98
N ILE A 345 -14.93 -22.08 -22.27
CA ILE A 345 -15.18 -20.67 -21.94
C ILE A 345 -15.18 -20.46 -20.43
N LYS A 346 -15.84 -21.34 -19.67
CA LYS A 346 -15.99 -21.20 -18.21
C LYS A 346 -14.65 -21.27 -17.48
N ASP A 347 -13.85 -22.30 -17.73
CA ASP A 347 -12.55 -22.48 -17.09
C ASP A 347 -11.54 -21.42 -17.53
N TYR A 348 -11.62 -20.98 -18.80
CA TYR A 348 -10.79 -19.90 -19.31
C TYR A 348 -11.04 -18.57 -18.55
N PHE A 349 -12.31 -18.17 -18.37
CA PHE A 349 -12.65 -16.91 -17.69
C PHE A 349 -12.53 -16.98 -16.16
N SER A 350 -12.42 -18.16 -15.58
CA SER A 350 -12.13 -18.33 -14.14
C SER A 350 -10.73 -17.82 -13.78
N ASN A 351 -9.74 -18.09 -14.63
CA ASN A 351 -8.35 -17.69 -14.41
C ASN A 351 -8.10 -16.20 -14.70
N GLY A 352 -7.62 -15.45 -13.71
CA GLY A 352 -7.33 -14.01 -13.82
C GLY A 352 -6.31 -13.64 -14.90
N TRP A 353 -5.30 -14.49 -15.14
CA TRP A 353 -4.28 -14.24 -16.15
C TRP A 353 -4.81 -14.40 -17.58
N ASN A 354 -5.68 -15.39 -17.79
CA ASN A 354 -6.38 -15.58 -19.06
C ASN A 354 -7.33 -14.40 -19.35
N ARG A 355 -7.98 -13.84 -18.32
CA ARG A 355 -8.79 -12.62 -18.48
C ARG A 355 -7.96 -11.42 -18.96
N LEU A 356 -6.75 -11.23 -18.45
CA LEU A 356 -5.83 -10.18 -18.89
C LEU A 356 -5.41 -10.40 -20.36
N ASP A 357 -5.01 -11.63 -20.72
CA ASP A 357 -4.65 -11.99 -22.10
C ASP A 357 -5.82 -11.70 -23.08
N PHE A 358 -7.05 -12.03 -22.68
CA PHE A 358 -8.25 -11.76 -23.45
C PHE A 358 -8.46 -10.27 -23.73
N VAL A 359 -8.36 -9.42 -22.70
CA VAL A 359 -8.52 -7.96 -22.84
C VAL A 359 -7.49 -7.40 -23.83
N ILE A 360 -6.23 -7.84 -23.74
CA ILE A 360 -5.16 -7.38 -24.65
C ILE A 360 -5.45 -7.77 -26.11
N VAL A 361 -5.91 -9.00 -26.34
CA VAL A 361 -6.26 -9.47 -27.69
C VAL A 361 -7.45 -8.70 -28.25
N VAL A 362 -8.50 -8.49 -27.45
CA VAL A 362 -9.69 -7.73 -27.86
C VAL A 362 -9.34 -6.30 -28.26
N VAL A 363 -8.55 -5.59 -27.44
CA VAL A 363 -8.10 -4.22 -27.76
C VAL A 363 -7.28 -4.21 -29.06
N SER A 364 -6.43 -5.21 -29.28
CA SER A 364 -5.60 -5.31 -30.49
C SER A 364 -6.42 -5.60 -31.75
N VAL A 365 -7.43 -6.47 -31.65
CA VAL A 365 -8.35 -6.80 -32.76
C VAL A 365 -9.24 -5.60 -33.09
N LEU A 366 -9.82 -4.93 -32.09
CA LEU A 366 -10.63 -3.73 -32.27
C LEU A 366 -9.82 -2.61 -32.94
N GLY A 367 -8.59 -2.37 -32.50
CA GLY A 367 -7.72 -1.37 -33.13
C GLY A 367 -7.42 -1.69 -34.60
N THR A 368 -7.08 -2.94 -34.91
CA THR A 368 -6.72 -3.36 -36.28
C THR A 368 -7.92 -3.37 -37.23
N SER A 369 -9.09 -3.79 -36.75
CA SER A 369 -10.31 -3.87 -37.56
C SER A 369 -10.86 -2.48 -37.93
N LEU A 370 -10.77 -1.51 -37.03
CA LEU A 370 -11.15 -0.12 -37.31
C LEU A 370 -10.25 0.54 -38.35
N ASP A 371 -8.94 0.28 -38.29
CA ASP A 371 -7.98 0.75 -39.31
C ASP A 371 -8.33 0.20 -40.71
N THR A 372 -8.84 -1.04 -40.81
CA THR A 372 -9.24 -1.63 -42.09
C THR A 372 -10.58 -1.12 -42.63
N LEU A 373 -11.49 -0.68 -41.77
CA LEU A 373 -12.82 -0.18 -42.16
C LEU A 373 -12.83 1.32 -42.51
N GLY A 374 -11.70 2.02 -42.38
CA GLY A 374 -11.57 3.43 -42.75
C GLY A 374 -12.24 4.42 -41.79
N VAL A 375 -12.68 3.98 -40.60
CA VAL A 375 -13.34 4.81 -39.57
C VAL A 375 -12.31 5.37 -38.55
N ALA A 376 -11.03 5.41 -38.94
CA ALA A 376 -9.91 5.65 -38.03
C ALA A 376 -9.80 7.11 -37.51
N ASP A 377 -10.56 8.06 -38.07
CA ASP A 377 -10.42 9.48 -37.76
C ASP A 377 -11.19 9.95 -36.52
N ILE A 378 -11.98 9.07 -35.88
CA ILE A 378 -12.67 9.43 -34.64
C ILE A 378 -11.65 9.51 -33.48
N PRO A 379 -11.61 10.61 -32.70
CA PRO A 379 -10.61 10.82 -31.65
C PRO A 379 -10.52 9.67 -30.62
N ALA A 380 -11.65 9.06 -30.29
CA ALA A 380 -11.72 7.92 -29.36
C ALA A 380 -10.96 6.70 -29.88
N PHE A 381 -10.94 6.46 -31.19
CA PHE A 381 -10.27 5.33 -31.80
C PHE A 381 -8.76 5.54 -31.95
N LYS A 382 -8.33 6.80 -32.05
CA LYS A 382 -6.91 7.20 -31.96
C LYS A 382 -6.29 6.84 -30.61
N SER A 383 -7.05 6.88 -29.52
CA SER A 383 -6.61 6.46 -28.18
C SER A 383 -6.49 4.94 -28.03
N MET A 384 -7.28 4.12 -28.74
CA MET A 384 -7.11 2.66 -28.67
C MET A 384 -5.77 2.19 -29.25
N ARG A 385 -5.21 2.96 -30.19
CA ARG A 385 -3.86 2.72 -30.73
C ARG A 385 -2.77 2.90 -29.66
N THR A 386 -2.95 3.72 -28.63
CA THR A 386 -1.94 3.83 -27.56
C THR A 386 -1.98 2.65 -26.59
N LEU A 387 -3.13 1.96 -26.46
CA LEU A 387 -3.27 0.77 -25.60
C LEU A 387 -2.48 -0.45 -26.07
N ARG A 388 -1.92 -0.43 -27.29
CA ARG A 388 -0.92 -1.41 -27.77
C ARG A 388 0.28 -1.51 -26.83
N ALA A 389 0.59 -0.42 -26.11
CA ALA A 389 1.64 -0.38 -25.10
C ALA A 389 1.40 -1.33 -23.91
N LEU A 390 0.20 -1.92 -23.79
CA LEU A 390 -0.12 -2.95 -22.79
C LEU A 390 0.33 -4.36 -23.21
N ARG A 391 0.68 -4.62 -24.49
CA ARG A 391 1.09 -5.96 -24.96
C ARG A 391 2.24 -6.59 -24.16
N PRO A 392 3.27 -5.86 -23.71
CA PRO A 392 4.31 -6.40 -22.84
C PRO A 392 3.77 -6.98 -21.52
N LEU A 393 2.59 -6.55 -21.03
CA LEU A 393 1.97 -7.10 -19.82
C LEU A 393 1.60 -8.58 -19.98
N LYS A 394 1.45 -9.08 -21.20
CA LYS A 394 1.23 -10.51 -21.48
C LYS A 394 2.43 -11.36 -21.04
N ALA A 395 3.64 -10.80 -20.98
CA ALA A 395 4.79 -11.51 -20.44
C ALA A 395 4.63 -11.83 -18.94
N LEU A 396 3.86 -11.01 -18.19
CA LEU A 396 3.62 -11.21 -16.76
C LEU A 396 2.83 -12.51 -16.48
N SER A 397 1.95 -12.94 -17.39
CA SER A 397 1.20 -14.19 -17.25
C SER A 397 2.04 -15.45 -17.54
N ARG A 398 3.20 -15.27 -18.19
CA ARG A 398 4.08 -16.35 -18.65
C ARG A 398 5.24 -16.63 -17.72
N PHE A 399 5.87 -15.60 -17.16
CA PHE A 399 7.01 -15.81 -16.26
C PHE A 399 6.56 -16.13 -14.84
N GLU A 400 6.85 -17.35 -14.38
CA GLU A 400 6.43 -17.83 -13.06
C GLU A 400 6.99 -16.96 -11.92
N GLY A 401 8.26 -16.54 -12.02
CA GLY A 401 8.88 -15.65 -11.05
C GLY A 401 8.17 -14.29 -10.94
N ILE A 402 7.72 -13.72 -12.05
CA ILE A 402 6.98 -12.46 -12.06
C ILE A 402 5.58 -12.64 -11.46
N ARG A 403 4.90 -13.76 -11.75
CA ARG A 403 3.58 -14.06 -11.17
C ARG A 403 3.64 -14.11 -9.64
N VAL A 404 4.68 -14.73 -9.08
CA VAL A 404 4.87 -14.79 -7.61
C VAL A 404 4.98 -13.39 -7.02
N VAL A 405 5.79 -12.51 -7.62
CA VAL A 405 5.95 -11.11 -7.17
C VAL A 405 4.64 -10.33 -7.30
N VAL A 406 3.94 -10.45 -8.44
CA VAL A 406 2.69 -9.72 -8.68
C VAL A 406 1.57 -10.20 -7.73
N ASN A 407 1.46 -11.50 -7.48
CA ASN A 407 0.49 -12.05 -6.53
C ASN A 407 0.77 -11.57 -5.10
N ALA A 408 2.05 -11.53 -4.70
CA ALA A 408 2.47 -10.96 -3.43
C ALA A 408 2.08 -9.48 -3.30
N LEU A 409 2.31 -8.68 -4.37
CA LEU A 409 1.90 -7.28 -4.41
C LEU A 409 0.38 -7.11 -4.28
N PHE A 410 -0.41 -7.87 -5.05
CA PHE A 410 -1.88 -7.83 -4.96
C PHE A 410 -2.40 -8.22 -3.56
N GLY A 411 -1.75 -9.20 -2.92
CA GLY A 411 -2.03 -9.56 -1.53
C GLY A 411 -1.79 -8.43 -0.52
N ALA A 412 -0.85 -7.51 -0.82
CA ALA A 412 -0.55 -6.36 0.02
C ALA A 412 -1.45 -5.13 -0.23
N ILE A 413 -2.11 -5.03 -1.39
CA ILE A 413 -2.93 -3.87 -1.78
C ILE A 413 -4.01 -3.50 -0.74
N PRO A 414 -4.79 -4.44 -0.17
CA PRO A 414 -5.83 -4.08 0.80
C PRO A 414 -5.28 -3.39 2.04
N ALA A 415 -4.13 -3.85 2.54
CA ALA A 415 -3.46 -3.25 3.69
C ALA A 415 -2.89 -1.86 3.33
N ILE A 416 -2.25 -1.74 2.16
CA ILE A 416 -1.72 -0.47 1.64
C ILE A 416 -2.85 0.56 1.44
N PHE A 417 -4.00 0.16 0.92
CA PHE A 417 -5.12 1.05 0.66
C PHE A 417 -5.66 1.67 1.95
N ASN A 418 -5.74 0.90 3.04
CA ASN A 418 -6.15 1.42 4.36
C ASN A 418 -5.19 2.52 4.85
N VAL A 419 -3.88 2.31 4.69
CA VAL A 419 -2.85 3.31 5.05
C VAL A 419 -2.97 4.55 4.17
N LEU A 420 -3.05 4.35 2.85
CA LEU A 420 -3.19 5.43 1.87
C LEU A 420 -4.38 6.32 2.20
N LEU A 421 -5.52 5.74 2.55
CA LEU A 421 -6.72 6.49 2.90
C LEU A 421 -6.47 7.39 4.12
N VAL A 422 -5.83 6.88 5.17
CA VAL A 422 -5.50 7.69 6.36
C VAL A 422 -4.54 8.83 6.00
N CYS A 423 -3.52 8.55 5.18
CA CYS A 423 -2.60 9.56 4.68
C CYS A 423 -3.31 10.64 3.87
N LEU A 424 -4.25 10.27 3.00
CA LEU A 424 -5.08 11.22 2.25
C LEU A 424 -5.91 12.08 3.21
N VAL A 425 -6.59 11.51 4.20
CA VAL A 425 -7.36 12.31 5.18
C VAL A 425 -6.46 13.31 5.94
N PHE A 426 -5.24 12.90 6.28
CA PHE A 426 -4.29 13.79 6.94
C PHE A 426 -3.81 14.92 6.01
N TRP A 427 -3.44 14.58 4.76
CA TRP A 427 -3.01 15.54 3.74
C TRP A 427 -4.14 16.49 3.36
N LEU A 428 -5.40 16.07 3.44
CA LEU A 428 -6.57 16.93 3.22
C LEU A 428 -6.58 18.13 4.18
N ILE A 429 -6.21 17.93 5.45
CA ILE A 429 -6.19 19.00 6.47
C ILE A 429 -5.19 20.08 6.06
N PHE A 430 -3.97 19.66 5.65
CA PHE A 430 -2.96 20.58 5.16
C PHE A 430 -3.37 21.23 3.85
N SER A 431 -3.95 20.48 2.90
CA SER A 431 -4.40 21.04 1.64
C SER A 431 -5.47 22.13 1.85
N ILE A 432 -6.49 21.89 2.69
CA ILE A 432 -7.50 22.89 3.03
C ILE A 432 -6.86 24.12 3.71
N MET A 433 -5.88 23.90 4.60
CA MET A 433 -5.14 24.99 5.24
C MET A 433 -4.34 25.79 4.21
N GLY A 434 -3.63 25.14 3.29
CA GLY A 434 -2.87 25.76 2.21
C GLY A 434 -3.75 26.58 1.28
N VAL A 435 -4.93 26.06 0.89
CA VAL A 435 -5.91 26.82 0.07
C VAL A 435 -6.35 28.11 0.77
N GLN A 436 -6.55 28.07 2.08
CA GLN A 436 -6.93 29.27 2.84
C GLN A 436 -5.78 30.28 3.01
N LEU A 437 -4.53 29.82 2.99
CA LEU A 437 -3.36 30.69 3.13
C LEU A 437 -2.92 31.29 1.79
N PHE A 438 -3.00 30.50 0.71
CA PHE A 438 -2.30 30.78 -0.55
C PHE A 438 -3.22 30.83 -1.77
N GLY A 439 -4.50 30.43 -1.66
CA GLY A 439 -5.41 30.35 -2.80
C GLY A 439 -5.58 31.69 -3.52
N GLY A 440 -5.30 31.70 -4.82
CA GLY A 440 -5.35 32.89 -5.68
C GLY A 440 -4.18 33.87 -5.51
N ARG A 441 -3.17 33.54 -4.68
CA ARG A 441 -2.06 34.46 -4.34
C ARG A 441 -0.72 34.11 -4.98
N PHE A 442 -0.64 33.02 -5.73
CA PHE A 442 0.58 32.58 -6.42
C PHE A 442 0.78 33.23 -7.80
N TYR A 443 -0.12 34.15 -8.18
CA TYR A 443 0.01 34.88 -9.42
C TYR A 443 1.14 35.90 -9.38
N LYS A 444 1.80 36.08 -10.51
CA LYS A 444 2.94 36.98 -10.69
C LYS A 444 2.92 37.59 -12.09
N CYS A 445 3.35 38.84 -12.18
CA CYS A 445 3.61 39.49 -13.46
C CYS A 445 4.90 38.95 -14.08
N VAL A 446 4.84 38.51 -15.34
CA VAL A 446 5.97 37.97 -16.10
C VAL A 446 6.10 38.61 -17.47
N TYR A 447 7.33 38.65 -18.00
CA TYR A 447 7.60 39.14 -19.36
C TYR A 447 7.02 38.19 -20.42
N VAL A 448 6.52 38.77 -21.52
CA VAL A 448 5.98 38.02 -22.65
C VAL A 448 7.12 37.25 -23.35
N GLY A 449 7.02 35.92 -23.38
CA GLY A 449 7.95 35.04 -24.10
C GLY A 449 9.02 34.38 -23.24
N THR A 450 9.63 35.09 -22.27
CA THR A 450 10.62 34.49 -21.36
C THR A 450 9.99 33.81 -20.15
N HIS A 451 8.79 34.25 -19.74
CA HIS A 451 8.10 33.79 -18.52
C HIS A 451 8.86 34.09 -17.21
N ASP A 452 9.85 34.98 -17.26
CA ASP A 452 10.58 35.43 -16.07
C ASP A 452 9.77 36.48 -15.31
N ARG A 453 9.90 36.47 -13.97
CA ARG A 453 9.31 37.49 -13.09
C ARG A 453 9.81 38.88 -13.49
N VAL A 454 8.88 39.83 -13.56
CA VAL A 454 9.21 41.24 -13.81
C VAL A 454 10.12 41.78 -12.69
N ASN A 455 11.15 42.52 -13.07
CA ASN A 455 12.11 43.10 -12.13
C ASN A 455 11.46 44.19 -11.28
N ILE A 456 12.01 44.39 -10.07
CA ILE A 456 11.56 45.44 -9.12
C ILE A 456 11.62 46.84 -9.76
N SER A 457 12.56 47.07 -10.69
CA SER A 457 12.74 48.34 -11.40
C SER A 457 11.51 48.77 -12.22
N GLU A 458 10.68 47.84 -12.66
CA GLU A 458 9.46 48.15 -13.42
C GLU A 458 8.34 48.69 -12.50
N ASN A 459 8.49 48.59 -11.17
CA ASN A 459 7.54 49.12 -10.18
C ASN A 459 6.08 48.69 -10.45
N VAL A 460 5.89 47.41 -10.79
CA VAL A 460 4.55 46.82 -10.99
C VAL A 460 3.98 46.41 -9.64
N THR A 461 2.83 46.97 -9.26
CA THR A 461 2.24 46.77 -7.94
C THR A 461 1.12 45.73 -7.92
N ASN A 462 0.25 45.76 -8.93
CA ASN A 462 -0.96 44.96 -8.99
C ASN A 462 -1.17 44.39 -10.39
N LYS A 463 -2.09 43.42 -10.51
CA LYS A 463 -2.49 42.83 -11.78
C LYS A 463 -2.91 43.84 -12.85
N ILE A 464 -3.66 44.87 -12.46
CA ILE A 464 -4.14 45.90 -13.39
C ILE A 464 -2.95 46.65 -14.02
N ASP A 465 -1.93 46.98 -13.21
CA ASP A 465 -0.72 47.63 -13.69
C ASP A 465 0.09 46.71 -14.61
N CYS A 466 0.19 45.42 -14.26
CA CYS A 466 0.82 44.41 -15.10
C CYS A 466 0.19 44.36 -16.51
N LEU A 467 -1.15 44.27 -16.58
CA LEU A 467 -1.88 44.19 -17.85
C LEU A 467 -1.82 45.50 -18.65
N ASN A 468 -1.86 46.66 -17.97
CA ASN A 468 -1.75 47.96 -18.61
C ASN A 468 -0.39 48.17 -19.31
N ARG A 469 0.66 47.51 -18.81
CA ARG A 469 2.02 47.55 -19.38
C ARG A 469 2.30 46.45 -20.40
N ASN A 470 1.26 45.73 -20.84
CA ASN A 470 1.35 44.65 -21.82
C ASN A 470 2.23 43.47 -21.36
N PHE A 471 2.29 43.23 -20.05
CA PHE A 471 2.86 42.02 -19.45
C PHE A 471 1.77 40.96 -19.21
N THR A 472 2.19 39.73 -18.92
CA THR A 472 1.28 38.62 -18.64
C THR A 472 1.20 38.35 -17.13
N TRP A 473 -0.02 38.24 -16.61
CA TRP A 473 -0.30 37.85 -15.23
C TRP A 473 -0.48 36.33 -15.16
N GLU A 474 0.60 35.61 -14.82
CA GLU A 474 0.64 34.15 -14.86
C GLU A 474 0.59 33.56 -13.46
N ASN A 475 -0.09 32.41 -13.31
CA ASN A 475 -0.11 31.65 -12.07
C ASN A 475 1.04 30.63 -12.05
N SER A 476 1.56 30.32 -10.87
CA SER A 476 2.46 29.17 -10.73
C SER A 476 1.74 27.87 -11.08
N ARG A 477 2.44 26.99 -11.83
CA ARG A 477 1.89 25.73 -12.36
C ARG A 477 1.39 24.79 -11.25
N VAL A 478 2.06 24.80 -10.11
CA VAL A 478 1.70 24.05 -8.91
C VAL A 478 1.34 25.06 -7.83
N ASN A 479 0.08 25.06 -7.40
CA ASN A 479 -0.48 26.09 -6.54
C ASN A 479 -1.56 25.54 -5.59
N PHE A 480 -2.12 26.40 -4.75
CA PHE A 480 -3.14 26.07 -3.76
C PHE A 480 -4.50 26.70 -4.08
N ASP A 481 -4.85 26.89 -5.35
CA ASP A 481 -6.14 27.50 -5.73
C ASP A 481 -7.35 26.60 -5.38
N ASN A 482 -7.15 25.28 -5.42
CA ASN A 482 -8.14 24.30 -5.01
C ASN A 482 -7.50 23.17 -4.21
N VAL A 483 -8.32 22.34 -3.57
CA VAL A 483 -7.84 21.27 -2.69
C VAL A 483 -7.01 20.23 -3.46
N LEU A 484 -7.37 19.94 -4.72
CA LEU A 484 -6.66 18.94 -5.52
C LEU A 484 -5.30 19.47 -6.02
N SER A 485 -5.20 20.75 -6.39
CA SER A 485 -3.93 21.39 -6.70
C SER A 485 -3.05 21.48 -5.45
N GLY A 486 -3.65 21.77 -4.30
CA GLY A 486 -2.98 21.70 -3.00
C GLY A 486 -2.44 20.30 -2.68
N TYR A 487 -3.15 19.23 -3.04
CA TYR A 487 -2.63 17.86 -2.93
C TYR A 487 -1.39 17.63 -3.80
N LEU A 488 -1.40 18.12 -5.05
CA LEU A 488 -0.25 18.01 -5.95
C LEU A 488 0.96 18.79 -5.40
N ALA A 489 0.73 20.00 -4.87
CA ALA A 489 1.76 20.80 -4.22
C ALA A 489 2.36 20.09 -3.00
N LEU A 490 1.50 19.56 -2.12
CA LEU A 490 1.94 18.79 -0.95
C LEU A 490 2.64 17.48 -1.34
N PHE A 491 2.26 16.84 -2.44
CA PHE A 491 2.96 15.67 -2.96
C PHE A 491 4.40 16.00 -3.40
N GLN A 492 4.60 17.14 -4.08
CA GLN A 492 5.94 17.62 -4.44
C GLN A 492 6.78 17.96 -3.20
N VAL A 493 6.16 18.57 -2.18
CA VAL A 493 6.81 18.84 -0.89
C VAL A 493 7.16 17.53 -0.16
N ALA A 494 6.27 16.54 -0.16
CA ALA A 494 6.51 15.26 0.52
C ALA A 494 7.62 14.42 -0.14
N THR A 495 7.80 14.56 -1.45
CA THR A 495 8.85 13.86 -2.22
C THR A 495 10.16 14.63 -2.32
N PHE A 496 10.22 15.85 -1.77
CA PHE A 496 11.38 16.76 -1.88
C PHE A 496 11.79 17.01 -3.34
N LYS A 497 10.81 17.19 -4.25
CA LYS A 497 11.05 17.53 -5.67
C LYS A 497 10.18 18.71 -6.08
N GLY A 498 10.81 19.82 -6.48
CA GLY A 498 10.10 21.07 -6.83
C GLY A 498 9.57 21.88 -5.64
N TRP A 499 9.81 21.41 -4.41
CA TRP A 499 9.30 22.01 -3.18
C TRP A 499 9.89 23.39 -2.86
N ILE A 500 11.13 23.66 -3.31
CA ILE A 500 11.80 24.96 -3.12
C ILE A 500 11.02 26.07 -3.83
N GLU A 501 10.56 25.84 -5.05
CA GLU A 501 9.80 26.83 -5.83
C GLU A 501 8.47 27.15 -5.16
N ILE A 502 7.77 26.12 -4.65
CA ILE A 502 6.52 26.28 -3.91
C ILE A 502 6.73 27.08 -2.63
N MET A 503 7.80 26.79 -1.88
CA MET A 503 8.15 27.51 -0.66
C MET A 503 8.53 28.97 -0.95
N ALA A 504 9.31 29.21 -2.01
CA ALA A 504 9.68 30.54 -2.44
C ALA A 504 8.44 31.36 -2.83
N ASP A 505 7.57 30.79 -3.66
CA ASP A 505 6.31 31.41 -4.04
C ASP A 505 5.45 31.72 -2.81
N ALA A 506 5.34 30.78 -1.87
CA ALA A 506 4.57 30.96 -0.64
C ALA A 506 5.12 32.04 0.29
N SER A 507 6.45 32.17 0.42
CA SER A 507 7.07 33.21 1.25
C SER A 507 6.94 34.61 0.64
N ASP A 508 6.71 34.70 -0.67
CA ASP A 508 6.56 35.97 -1.39
C ASP A 508 5.09 36.45 -1.45
N VAL A 509 4.15 35.65 -0.91
CA VAL A 509 2.70 35.93 -0.97
C VAL A 509 2.30 37.16 -0.15
N LYS A 510 1.57 38.08 -0.79
CA LYS A 510 0.79 39.15 -0.15
C LYS A 510 -0.71 38.84 -0.15
N GLU A 511 -1.45 39.48 -1.04
CA GLU A 511 -2.89 39.40 -1.21
C GLU A 511 -3.25 38.94 -2.62
N VAL A 512 -4.53 38.74 -2.90
CA VAL A 512 -5.01 38.34 -4.23
C VAL A 512 -4.88 39.51 -5.20
N ASP A 513 -4.42 39.23 -6.43
CA ASP A 513 -4.21 40.22 -7.51
C ASP A 513 -3.15 41.31 -7.22
N VAL A 514 -2.34 41.15 -6.17
CA VAL A 514 -1.19 42.01 -5.82
C VAL A 514 0.11 41.31 -6.20
N GLN A 515 1.09 42.06 -6.73
CA GLN A 515 2.40 41.51 -7.10
C GLN A 515 3.12 40.96 -5.85
N PRO A 516 3.61 39.71 -5.88
CA PRO A 516 4.37 39.14 -4.78
C PRO A 516 5.67 39.89 -4.57
N GLU A 517 6.08 40.04 -3.30
CA GLU A 517 7.31 40.73 -2.91
C GLU A 517 8.24 39.74 -2.22
N TYR A 518 9.54 39.88 -2.48
CA TYR A 518 10.55 38.96 -1.97
C TYR A 518 10.52 38.86 -0.44
N GLU A 519 10.34 37.65 0.08
CA GLU A 519 10.41 37.30 1.51
C GLU A 519 9.59 38.20 2.45
N ILE A 520 8.37 38.58 2.07
CA ILE A 520 7.52 39.39 2.96
C ILE A 520 7.21 38.70 4.29
N ASN A 521 7.03 37.37 4.27
CA ASN A 521 6.76 36.60 5.47
C ASN A 521 7.48 35.25 5.41
N VAL A 522 8.73 35.25 5.87
CA VAL A 522 9.59 34.07 5.94
C VAL A 522 9.02 32.98 6.86
N TYR A 523 8.24 33.34 7.89
CA TYR A 523 7.67 32.39 8.86
C TYR A 523 6.60 31.48 8.25
N ILE A 524 6.07 31.81 7.07
CA ILE A 524 5.19 30.92 6.30
C ILE A 524 5.87 29.58 6.02
N LEU A 525 7.21 29.53 5.92
CA LEU A 525 7.95 28.29 5.70
C LEU A 525 7.71 27.23 6.81
N LEU A 526 7.35 27.66 8.02
CA LEU A 526 6.98 26.74 9.10
C LEU A 526 5.77 25.86 8.76
N TYR A 527 4.83 26.34 7.93
CA TYR A 527 3.73 25.52 7.42
C TYR A 527 4.25 24.24 6.75
N PHE A 528 5.27 24.38 5.90
CA PHE A 528 5.83 23.26 5.16
C PHE A 528 6.77 22.42 6.02
N VAL A 529 7.54 23.02 6.94
CA VAL A 529 8.34 22.28 7.93
C VAL A 529 7.44 21.34 8.74
N LEU A 530 6.31 21.85 9.24
CA LEU A 530 5.33 21.03 9.97
C LEU A 530 4.73 19.94 9.09
N PHE A 531 4.41 20.25 7.83
CA PHE A 531 3.93 19.23 6.89
C PHE A 531 4.97 18.16 6.59
N ILE A 532 6.25 18.48 6.46
CA ILE A 532 7.31 17.50 6.21
C ILE A 532 7.47 16.58 7.43
N ILE A 533 7.54 17.16 8.63
CA ILE A 533 7.66 16.41 9.88
C ILE A 533 6.45 15.49 10.09
N PHE A 534 5.23 16.00 9.99
CA PHE A 534 4.04 15.20 10.28
C PHE A 534 3.52 14.39 9.08
N GLY A 535 3.54 14.99 7.89
CA GLY A 535 2.91 14.48 6.68
C GLY A 535 3.79 13.59 5.82
N SER A 536 5.11 13.81 5.77
CA SER A 536 6.04 12.95 5.03
C SER A 536 6.62 11.87 5.94
N PHE A 537 7.26 12.27 7.05
CA PHE A 537 7.98 11.32 7.91
C PHE A 537 7.06 10.28 8.57
N PHE A 538 5.93 10.68 9.20
CA PHE A 538 5.02 9.68 9.80
C PHE A 538 4.27 8.84 8.75
N THR A 539 3.88 9.42 7.62
CA THR A 539 3.24 8.67 6.53
C THR A 539 4.16 7.60 5.97
N LEU A 540 5.42 7.94 5.72
CA LEU A 540 6.42 7.00 5.22
C LEU A 540 6.69 5.90 6.25
N ASN A 541 6.85 6.25 7.53
CA ASN A 541 7.00 5.28 8.62
C ASN A 541 5.84 4.27 8.66
N LEU A 542 4.60 4.77 8.61
CA LEU A 542 3.40 3.93 8.63
C LEU A 542 3.30 3.02 7.40
N PHE A 543 3.57 3.58 6.21
CA PHE A 543 3.53 2.83 4.97
C PHE A 543 4.57 1.69 4.98
N ILE A 544 5.82 1.99 5.35
CA ILE A 544 6.87 0.97 5.45
C ILE A 544 6.53 -0.06 6.52
N GLY A 545 6.00 0.35 7.68
CA GLY A 545 5.53 -0.56 8.72
C GLY A 545 4.50 -1.57 8.18
N VAL A 546 3.44 -1.11 7.53
CA VAL A 546 2.40 -2.01 7.00
C VAL A 546 2.89 -2.90 5.87
N VAL A 547 3.75 -2.40 4.98
CA VAL A 547 4.32 -3.20 3.89
C VAL A 547 5.21 -4.31 4.43
N ILE A 548 6.09 -4.02 5.39
CA ILE A 548 6.97 -5.02 6.01
C ILE A 548 6.15 -6.05 6.78
N ASP A 549 5.13 -5.64 7.53
CA ASP A 549 4.27 -6.57 8.26
C ASP A 549 3.52 -7.51 7.30
N ASN A 550 2.93 -6.97 6.23
CA ASN A 550 2.28 -7.79 5.21
C ASN A 550 3.26 -8.74 4.51
N PHE A 551 4.46 -8.27 4.19
CA PHE A 551 5.52 -9.10 3.61
C PHE A 551 5.94 -10.23 4.56
N ASN A 552 6.08 -9.94 5.86
CA ASN A 552 6.39 -10.94 6.87
C ASN A 552 5.26 -11.96 7.05
N GLN A 553 4.00 -11.54 6.99
CA GLN A 553 2.84 -12.44 7.02
C GLN A 553 2.84 -13.37 5.81
N GLN A 554 3.04 -12.85 4.60
CA GLN A 554 3.14 -13.66 3.39
C GLN A 554 4.32 -14.64 3.46
N LYS A 555 5.49 -14.20 3.96
CA LYS A 555 6.65 -15.06 4.18
C LYS A 555 6.33 -16.20 5.16
N ARG A 556 5.63 -15.91 6.26
CA ARG A 556 5.19 -16.93 7.24
C ARG A 556 4.26 -17.95 6.61
N MET A 557 3.25 -17.50 5.86
CA MET A 557 2.30 -18.38 5.16
C MET A 557 3.01 -19.31 4.16
N LEU A 558 4.02 -18.81 3.45
CA LEU A 558 4.83 -19.62 2.52
C LEU A 558 5.82 -20.57 3.21
N SER A 559 6.24 -20.26 4.45
CA SER A 559 7.19 -21.08 5.22
C SER A 559 6.54 -22.20 6.03
N LEU A 560 5.21 -22.19 6.20
CA LEU A 560 4.50 -23.30 6.80
C LEU A 560 4.64 -24.52 5.89
N PRO A 561 5.07 -25.69 6.40
CA PRO A 561 5.12 -26.90 5.60
C PRO A 561 3.71 -27.15 5.06
N ILE A 562 3.61 -27.31 3.74
CA ILE A 562 2.37 -27.72 3.09
C ILE A 562 2.04 -29.09 3.68
N ASP A 563 1.10 -29.12 4.62
CA ASP A 563 0.56 -30.38 5.08
C ASP A 563 -0.13 -31.01 3.86
N ASN A 564 0.43 -32.12 3.37
CA ASN A 564 -0.02 -32.84 2.18
C ASN A 564 -1.44 -33.45 2.37
N SER A 565 -2.11 -33.15 3.48
CA SER A 565 -3.45 -33.61 3.86
C SER A 565 -4.58 -32.82 3.19
N ILE A 566 -4.32 -31.68 2.55
CA ILE A 566 -5.38 -30.84 1.95
C ILE A 566 -5.06 -30.52 0.48
N ARG A 567 -5.29 -31.51 -0.38
CA ARG A 567 -5.50 -31.31 -1.82
C ARG A 567 -6.95 -31.74 -2.11
N PHE A 568 -7.87 -30.77 -2.05
CA PHE A 568 -9.27 -30.94 -2.47
C PHE A 568 -9.45 -30.64 -3.96
#